data_AF-A0A2X2UWF5-F1
#
_entry.id   AF-A0A2X2UWF5-F1
#
_cell.length_a   1.000
_cell.length_b   1.000
_cell.length_c   1.000
_cell.angle_alpha   90.00
_cell.angle_beta   90.00
_cell.angle_gamma   90.00
#
_symmetry.space_group_name_H-M   'P 1'
#
loop_
_entity.id
_entity.type
_entity.pdbx_description
1 polymer ?
#
loop_
_entity_poly.entity_id
_entity_poly.type
_entity_poly.pdbx_seq_one_letter_code
_entity_poly.pdbx_strand_id
1 'polypeptide(L)'
;MVQAPIFHVNADDPEAVAFVTRLALDFRNTFKRDVFIDLVCYRRHGHNEADEPSATQPLMYQKIKKHPTPRKLYADKLEADKVATLEDATEMVNLYRDALDAGECVVKEWRPMNMHSFTWSPYLNHEWDESYPNKVEMKRLQELAKRISTVPEAVEMQSRVAKIYGDRQSMAAGEKLFDWGGAETLAYATLVDEGIPVRLSGEDSGRGTFFHRHAVIHNQAKWFHVYAVAAHS
;
A
#
# COMPACT_ATOMS: atom_id res chain seq x y z
N MET A 1 -2.06 6.46 19.65
CA MET A 1 -2.15 7.70 18.86
C MET A 1 -0.88 7.81 18.03
N VAL A 2 -0.96 8.01 16.71
CA VAL A 2 0.18 7.84 15.78
C VAL A 2 1.17 9.01 15.73
N GLN A 3 0.88 10.14 16.40
CA GLN A 3 1.76 11.32 16.54
C GLN A 3 2.36 11.83 15.22
N ALA A 4 1.59 11.71 14.13
CA ALA A 4 1.99 12.23 12.82
C ALA A 4 1.98 13.78 12.83
N PRO A 5 2.98 14.44 12.24
CA PRO A 5 2.95 15.88 12.07
C PRO A 5 1.86 16.30 11.09
N ILE A 6 1.32 17.51 11.29
CA ILE A 6 0.30 18.12 10.46
C ILE A 6 0.79 19.51 10.05
N PHE A 7 0.89 19.75 8.74
CA PHE A 7 1.20 21.06 8.17
C PHE A 7 -0.08 21.70 7.67
N HIS A 8 -0.53 22.76 8.35
CA HIS A 8 -1.63 23.60 7.88
C HIS A 8 -1.09 24.66 6.93
N VAL A 9 -1.62 24.76 5.72
CA VAL A 9 -1.15 25.71 4.71
C VAL A 9 -2.32 26.37 3.98
N ASN A 10 -2.22 27.67 3.73
CA ASN A 10 -3.21 28.43 2.97
C ASN A 10 -3.05 28.13 1.47
N ALA A 11 -4.12 27.68 0.82
CA ALA A 11 -4.10 27.37 -0.62
C ALA A 11 -3.97 28.61 -1.53
N ASP A 12 -4.21 29.83 -1.02
CA ASP A 12 -3.95 31.07 -1.76
C ASP A 12 -2.45 31.44 -1.80
N ASP A 13 -1.57 30.72 -1.08
CA ASP A 13 -0.12 30.85 -1.14
C ASP A 13 0.53 29.59 -1.75
N PRO A 14 0.63 29.50 -3.09
CA PRO A 14 1.13 28.30 -3.76
C PRO A 14 2.62 28.03 -3.50
N GLU A 15 3.41 29.04 -3.15
CA GLU A 15 4.83 28.85 -2.77
C GLU A 15 4.93 28.13 -1.42
N ALA A 16 4.14 28.56 -0.43
CA ALA A 16 4.06 27.87 0.85
C ALA A 16 3.55 26.44 0.67
N VAL A 17 2.55 26.21 -0.20
CA VAL A 17 2.05 24.85 -0.53
C VAL A 17 3.15 23.97 -1.12
N ALA A 18 3.94 24.50 -2.06
CA ALA A 18 5.07 23.77 -2.65
C ALA A 18 6.16 23.48 -1.60
N PHE A 19 6.44 24.43 -0.71
CA PHE A 19 7.38 24.27 0.38
C PHE A 19 6.95 23.16 1.35
N VAL A 20 5.71 23.20 1.86
CA VAL A 20 5.24 22.17 2.82
C VAL A 20 5.12 20.80 2.17
N THR A 21 4.85 20.73 0.87
CA THR A 21 4.89 19.47 0.11
C THR A 21 6.28 18.83 0.13
N ARG A 22 7.32 19.62 -0.13
CA ARG A 22 8.73 19.15 -0.05
C ARG A 22 9.08 18.73 1.38
N LEU A 23 8.72 19.55 2.37
CA LEU A 23 8.98 19.26 3.77
C LEU A 23 8.28 17.97 4.26
N ALA A 24 7.02 17.76 3.87
CA ALA A 24 6.28 16.54 4.20
C ALA A 24 6.93 15.32 3.53
N LEU A 25 7.36 15.43 2.28
CA LEU A 25 8.06 14.36 1.60
C LEU A 25 9.40 14.03 2.27
N ASP A 26 10.16 15.04 2.66
CA ASP A 26 11.43 14.88 3.40
C ASP A 26 11.19 14.21 4.75
N PHE A 27 10.16 14.61 5.50
CA PHE A 27 9.77 13.95 6.75
C PHE A 27 9.42 12.48 6.50
N ARG A 28 8.53 12.20 5.54
CA ARG A 28 8.12 10.83 5.21
C ARG A 28 9.32 9.99 4.79
N ASN A 29 10.23 10.53 3.99
CA ASN A 29 11.38 9.80 3.49
C ASN A 29 12.45 9.57 4.56
N THR A 30 12.62 10.52 5.49
CA THR A 30 13.58 10.43 6.59
C THR A 30 13.08 9.50 7.69
N PHE A 31 11.85 9.68 8.15
CA PHE A 31 11.32 8.98 9.34
C PHE A 31 10.43 7.78 9.02
N LYS A 32 10.05 7.60 7.75
CA LYS A 32 9.17 6.49 7.29
C LYS A 32 7.85 6.42 8.08
N ARG A 33 7.31 7.59 8.42
CA ARG A 33 6.05 7.75 9.16
C ARG A 33 5.08 8.63 8.38
N ASP A 34 3.81 8.49 8.72
CA ASP A 34 2.72 9.29 8.18
C ASP A 34 2.91 10.78 8.52
N VAL A 35 2.45 11.63 7.61
CA VAL A 35 2.46 13.10 7.71
C VAL A 35 1.25 13.62 6.95
N PHE A 36 0.62 14.65 7.47
CA PHE A 36 -0.57 15.25 6.88
C PHE A 36 -0.30 16.67 6.41
N ILE A 37 -0.84 17.03 5.25
CA ILE A 37 -0.93 18.42 4.79
C ILE A 37 -2.41 18.79 4.80
N ASP A 38 -2.77 19.72 5.67
CA ASP A 38 -4.08 20.36 5.67
C ASP A 38 -4.04 21.57 4.74
N LEU A 39 -4.45 21.35 3.49
CA LEU A 39 -4.53 22.38 2.46
C LEU A 39 -5.84 23.17 2.64
N VAL A 40 -5.76 24.23 3.43
CA VAL A 40 -6.92 25.06 3.77
C VAL A 40 -7.29 25.91 2.56
N CYS A 41 -8.39 25.54 1.91
CA CYS A 41 -8.89 26.17 0.70
C CYS A 41 -10.39 26.50 0.79
N TYR A 42 -11.00 26.81 -0.34
CA TYR A 42 -12.43 27.02 -0.47
C TYR A 42 -12.98 26.28 -1.69
N ARG A 43 -14.30 26.06 -1.71
CA ARG A 43 -15.00 25.50 -2.85
C ARG A 43 -15.68 26.62 -3.63
N ARG A 44 -15.33 26.77 -4.92
CA ARG A 44 -15.84 27.88 -5.76
C ARG A 44 -17.33 27.76 -6.06
N HIS A 45 -17.81 26.54 -6.27
CA HIS A 45 -19.20 26.19 -6.59
C HIS A 45 -19.86 25.39 -5.45
N GLY A 46 -21.10 24.95 -5.65
CA GLY A 46 -21.80 24.02 -4.76
C GLY A 46 -21.09 22.67 -4.62
N HIS A 47 -21.73 21.70 -3.98
CA HIS A 47 -21.14 20.37 -3.84
C HIS A 47 -20.83 19.74 -5.19
N ASN A 48 -21.67 20.04 -6.17
CA ASN A 48 -21.42 19.90 -7.59
C ASN A 48 -21.74 21.25 -8.28
N GLU A 49 -21.48 21.35 -9.58
CA GLU A 49 -21.60 22.59 -10.35
C GLU A 49 -23.05 23.05 -10.53
N ALA A 50 -24.04 22.16 -10.38
CA ALA A 50 -25.46 22.46 -10.50
C ALA A 50 -26.16 22.76 -9.16
N ASP A 51 -25.44 22.63 -8.05
CA ASP A 51 -25.94 22.82 -6.69
C ASP A 51 -25.83 24.30 -6.26
N GLU A 52 -26.83 24.81 -5.53
CA GLU A 52 -26.86 26.19 -5.03
C GLU A 52 -26.43 26.27 -3.56
N PRO A 53 -25.16 26.60 -3.27
CA PRO A 53 -24.61 26.54 -1.93
C PRO A 53 -25.10 27.68 -1.02
N SER A 54 -25.58 28.79 -1.58
CA SER A 54 -26.03 29.94 -0.79
C SER A 54 -27.25 29.61 0.06
N ALA A 55 -27.98 28.54 -0.27
CA ALA A 55 -29.10 28.04 0.52
C ALA A 55 -28.68 27.65 1.95
N THR A 56 -27.45 27.16 2.14
CA THR A 56 -26.98 26.67 3.46
C THR A 56 -25.68 27.33 3.95
N GLN A 57 -24.87 27.94 3.08
CA GLN A 57 -23.65 28.68 3.46
C GLN A 57 -23.58 30.12 2.88
N PRO A 58 -24.61 30.98 3.06
CA PRO A 58 -24.72 32.25 2.35
C PRO A 58 -23.55 33.22 2.62
N LEU A 59 -23.11 33.38 3.87
CA LEU A 59 -22.03 34.32 4.22
C LEU A 59 -20.67 33.87 3.67
N MET A 60 -20.42 32.56 3.65
CA MET A 60 -19.19 31.99 3.08
C MET A 60 -19.12 32.28 1.59
N TYR A 61 -20.20 32.02 0.83
CA TYR A 61 -20.23 32.23 -0.60
C TYR A 61 -20.28 33.71 -1.00
N GLN A 62 -20.84 34.59 -0.16
CA GLN A 62 -20.70 36.05 -0.33
C GLN A 62 -19.24 36.50 -0.30
N LYS A 63 -18.41 35.92 0.58
CA LYS A 63 -16.96 36.19 0.62
C LYS A 63 -16.26 35.57 -0.59
N ILE A 64 -16.50 34.28 -0.87
CA ILE A 64 -15.88 33.57 -2.00
C ILE A 64 -16.16 34.29 -3.33
N LYS A 65 -17.39 34.77 -3.56
CA LYS A 65 -17.77 35.48 -4.79
C LYS A 65 -16.97 36.78 -5.01
N LYS A 66 -16.51 37.42 -3.94
CA LYS A 66 -15.67 38.63 -3.98
C LYS A 66 -14.17 38.33 -3.94
N HIS A 67 -13.80 37.10 -3.60
CA HIS A 67 -12.42 36.66 -3.47
C HIS A 67 -11.84 36.24 -4.83
N PRO A 68 -10.74 36.84 -5.30
CA PRO A 68 -10.07 36.43 -6.53
C PRO A 68 -9.60 34.97 -6.48
N THR A 69 -9.36 34.36 -7.64
CA THR A 69 -8.86 32.97 -7.69
C THR A 69 -7.37 32.91 -7.35
N PRO A 70 -6.85 31.78 -6.80
CA PRO A 70 -5.42 31.62 -6.51
C PRO A 70 -4.53 31.95 -7.71
N ARG A 71 -4.93 31.57 -8.92
CA ARG A 71 -4.23 31.91 -10.17
C ARG A 71 -4.06 33.43 -10.33
N LYS A 72 -5.12 34.21 -10.11
CA LYS A 72 -5.08 35.67 -10.25
C LYS A 72 -4.24 36.29 -9.13
N LEU A 73 -4.46 35.89 -7.88
CA LEU A 73 -3.69 36.36 -6.72
C LEU A 73 -2.19 36.14 -6.92
N TYR A 74 -1.80 34.96 -7.39
CA TYR A 74 -0.40 34.63 -7.59
C TYR A 74 0.20 35.33 -8.82
N ALA A 75 -0.55 35.49 -9.91
CA ALA A 75 -0.09 36.28 -11.05
C ALA A 75 0.16 37.75 -10.65
N ASP A 76 -0.74 38.35 -9.88
CA ASP A 76 -0.60 39.73 -9.39
C ASP A 76 0.61 39.87 -8.46
N LYS A 77 0.88 38.86 -7.62
CA LYS A 77 2.09 38.80 -6.79
C LYS A 77 3.36 38.76 -7.65
N LEU A 78 3.42 37.88 -8.64
CA LEU A 78 4.60 37.73 -9.51
C LEU A 78 4.88 38.98 -10.35
N GLU A 79 3.83 39.70 -10.76
CA GLU A 79 3.97 41.01 -11.42
C GLU A 79 4.55 42.05 -10.46
N ALA A 80 4.03 42.15 -9.24
CA ALA A 80 4.55 43.05 -8.23
C ALA A 80 6.03 42.75 -7.90
N ASP A 81 6.40 41.48 -7.87
CA ASP A 81 7.77 40.99 -7.66
C ASP A 81 8.64 41.10 -8.92
N LYS A 82 8.09 41.54 -10.06
CA LYS A 82 8.75 41.70 -11.37
C LYS A 82 9.36 40.40 -11.91
N VAL A 83 8.74 39.27 -11.59
CA VAL A 83 9.15 37.93 -12.04
C VAL A 83 8.46 37.54 -13.35
N ALA A 84 7.20 37.97 -13.53
CA ALA A 84 6.40 37.73 -14.72
C ALA A 84 5.46 38.92 -14.96
N THR A 85 4.93 39.06 -16.18
CA THR A 85 3.96 40.10 -16.52
C THR A 85 2.53 39.56 -16.52
N LEU A 86 1.53 40.44 -16.50
CA LEU A 86 0.12 40.03 -16.66
C LEU A 86 -0.17 39.52 -18.07
N GLU A 87 0.58 39.99 -19.07
CA GLU A 87 0.54 39.47 -20.43
C GLU A 87 0.94 38.00 -20.46
N ASP A 88 2.05 37.62 -19.80
CA ASP A 88 2.49 36.22 -19.70
C ASP A 88 1.40 35.34 -19.07
N ALA A 89 0.81 35.81 -17.97
CA ALA A 89 -0.24 35.07 -17.27
C ALA A 89 -1.52 34.92 -18.11
N THR A 90 -1.81 35.88 -19.00
CA THR A 90 -2.94 35.84 -19.93
C THR A 90 -2.66 34.88 -21.09
N GLU A 91 -1.45 34.93 -21.64
CA GLU A 91 -1.00 34.04 -22.69
C GLU A 91 -1.06 32.57 -22.24
N MET A 92 -0.59 32.25 -21.03
CA MET A 92 -0.68 30.89 -20.48
C MET A 92 -2.12 30.37 -20.41
N VAL A 93 -3.10 31.22 -20.10
CA VAL A 93 -4.52 30.84 -20.08
C VAL A 93 -5.02 30.53 -21.47
N ASN A 94 -4.65 31.33 -22.47
CA ASN A 94 -5.06 31.14 -23.85
C ASN A 94 -4.42 29.87 -24.44
N LEU A 95 -3.10 29.70 -24.27
CA LEU A 95 -2.39 28.51 -24.72
C LEU A 95 -2.97 27.22 -24.12
N TYR A 96 -3.32 27.24 -22.82
CA TYR A 96 -3.92 26.07 -22.18
C TYR A 96 -5.34 25.78 -22.72
N ARG A 97 -6.13 26.82 -23.00
CA ARG A 97 -7.45 26.66 -23.62
C ARG A 97 -7.33 26.06 -25.03
N ASP A 98 -6.43 26.61 -25.84
CA ASP A 98 -6.19 26.13 -27.21
C ASP A 98 -5.73 24.66 -27.21
N ALA A 99 -4.89 24.28 -26.24
CA ALA A 99 -4.44 22.89 -26.09
C ALA A 99 -5.59 21.93 -25.68
N LEU A 100 -6.52 22.38 -24.85
CA LEU A 100 -7.73 21.60 -24.53
C LEU A 100 -8.66 21.48 -25.73
N ASP A 101 -8.84 22.55 -26.51
CA ASP A 101 -9.67 22.54 -27.73
C ASP A 101 -9.07 21.64 -28.82
N ALA A 102 -7.74 21.52 -28.88
CA ALA A 102 -7.03 20.58 -29.76
C ALA A 102 -7.20 19.11 -29.33
N GLY A 103 -7.58 18.84 -28.08
CA GLY A 103 -7.81 17.48 -27.57
C GLY A 103 -6.55 16.66 -27.31
N GLU A 104 -5.37 17.29 -27.33
CA GLU A 104 -4.09 16.62 -27.08
C GLU A 104 -3.78 16.46 -25.58
N CYS A 105 -2.79 15.63 -25.25
CA CYS A 105 -2.33 15.49 -23.86
C CYS A 105 -1.61 16.76 -23.41
N VAL A 106 -2.19 17.48 -22.45
CA VAL A 106 -1.63 18.73 -21.90
C VAL A 106 -0.55 18.52 -20.83
N VAL A 107 -0.23 17.27 -20.48
CA VAL A 107 0.77 16.93 -19.45
C VAL A 107 2.10 16.61 -20.13
N LYS A 108 3.06 17.53 -20.07
CA LYS A 108 4.35 17.41 -20.77
C LYS A 108 5.22 16.25 -20.28
N GLU A 109 5.08 15.90 -19.00
CA GLU A 109 5.78 14.80 -18.35
C GLU A 109 5.13 13.44 -18.64
N TRP A 110 3.96 13.42 -19.30
CA TRP A 110 3.28 12.18 -19.65
C TRP A 110 4.15 11.32 -20.57
N ARG A 111 4.22 10.03 -20.27
CA ARG A 111 4.88 9.03 -21.09
C ARG A 111 3.92 7.86 -21.26
N PRO A 112 3.92 7.17 -22.42
CA PRO A 112 3.20 5.92 -22.55
C PRO A 112 3.73 4.94 -21.48
N MET A 113 2.85 4.13 -20.92
CA MET A 113 3.28 3.11 -19.97
C MET A 113 4.19 2.11 -20.70
N ASN A 114 5.42 1.95 -20.22
CA ASN A 114 6.20 0.77 -20.54
C ASN A 114 5.57 -0.40 -19.77
N MET A 115 5.33 -1.55 -20.41
CA MET A 115 4.74 -2.76 -19.79
C MET A 115 5.69 -3.43 -18.77
N HIS A 116 6.15 -2.67 -17.78
CA HIS A 116 6.82 -3.19 -16.59
C HIS A 116 5.83 -3.35 -15.42
N SER A 117 4.57 -2.98 -15.62
CA SER A 117 3.47 -3.36 -14.74
C SER A 117 3.16 -4.84 -14.95
N PHE A 118 3.29 -5.64 -13.89
CA PHE A 118 2.90 -7.05 -13.78
C PHE A 118 1.80 -7.43 -14.78
N THR A 119 2.17 -8.24 -15.78
CA THR A 119 1.23 -8.68 -16.81
C THR A 119 0.35 -9.79 -16.25
N TRP A 120 -0.93 -9.49 -16.06
CA TRP A 120 -1.93 -10.46 -15.62
C TRP A 120 -2.41 -11.39 -16.74
N SER A 121 -1.91 -11.24 -17.97
CA SER A 121 -2.31 -12.05 -19.12
C SER A 121 -2.32 -13.57 -18.89
N PRO A 122 -1.40 -14.18 -18.10
CA PRO A 122 -1.49 -15.60 -17.77
C PRO A 122 -2.67 -16.01 -16.86
N TYR A 123 -3.44 -15.03 -16.37
CA TYR A 123 -4.54 -15.24 -15.40
C TYR A 123 -5.90 -14.73 -15.93
N LEU A 124 -5.97 -14.25 -17.17
CA LEU A 124 -7.21 -13.73 -17.77
C LEU A 124 -7.89 -14.79 -18.64
N ASN A 125 -9.23 -14.73 -18.70
CA ASN A 125 -10.08 -15.59 -19.56
C ASN A 125 -10.04 -17.08 -19.22
N HIS A 126 -9.79 -17.43 -17.95
CA HIS A 126 -9.94 -18.79 -17.45
C HIS A 126 -11.34 -19.02 -16.88
N GLU A 127 -11.87 -20.23 -17.07
CA GLU A 127 -13.07 -20.69 -16.40
C GLU A 127 -12.73 -21.28 -15.03
N TRP A 128 -13.69 -21.29 -14.10
CA TRP A 128 -13.45 -21.74 -12.72
C TRP A 128 -13.13 -23.24 -12.61
N ASP A 129 -13.51 -24.04 -13.62
CA ASP A 129 -13.35 -25.49 -13.70
C ASP A 129 -12.19 -25.93 -14.62
N GLU A 130 -11.37 -24.99 -15.07
CA GLU A 130 -10.22 -25.28 -15.92
C GLU A 130 -9.19 -26.16 -15.18
N SER A 131 -8.59 -27.09 -15.93
CA SER A 131 -7.57 -27.97 -15.37
C SER A 131 -6.31 -27.19 -15.02
N TYR A 132 -5.75 -27.44 -13.83
CA TYR A 132 -4.52 -26.80 -13.36
C TYR A 132 -3.54 -27.85 -12.80
N PRO A 133 -2.23 -27.56 -12.75
CA PRO A 133 -1.23 -28.46 -12.18
C PRO A 133 -1.44 -28.59 -10.67
N ASN A 134 -2.23 -29.57 -10.26
CA ASN A 134 -2.62 -29.83 -8.88
C ASN A 134 -1.77 -30.91 -8.19
N LYS A 135 -0.64 -31.29 -8.79
CA LYS A 135 0.24 -32.37 -8.30
C LYS A 135 1.62 -31.82 -8.00
N VAL A 136 2.15 -32.23 -6.85
CA VAL A 136 3.54 -32.03 -6.46
C VAL A 136 4.22 -33.40 -6.45
N GLU A 137 5.47 -33.44 -6.89
CA GLU A 137 6.26 -34.67 -6.87
C GLU A 137 6.45 -35.15 -5.41
N MET A 138 6.22 -36.44 -5.17
CA MET A 138 6.11 -36.98 -3.80
C MET A 138 7.41 -36.81 -3.01
N LYS A 139 8.57 -37.05 -3.62
CA LYS A 139 9.86 -36.85 -2.96
C LYS A 139 10.07 -35.37 -2.61
N ARG A 140 9.71 -34.43 -3.48
CA ARG A 140 9.77 -33.00 -3.16
C ARG A 140 8.82 -32.61 -2.04
N LEU A 141 7.58 -33.08 -2.09
CA LEU A 141 6.58 -32.88 -1.04
C LEU A 141 7.09 -33.40 0.32
N GLN A 142 7.75 -34.55 0.30
CA GLN A 142 8.36 -35.18 1.46
C GLN A 142 9.56 -34.39 2.03
N GLU A 143 10.41 -33.82 1.17
CA GLU A 143 11.50 -32.93 1.56
C GLU A 143 10.96 -31.65 2.21
N LEU A 144 9.95 -31.03 1.61
CA LEU A 144 9.29 -29.84 2.16
C LEU A 144 8.64 -30.13 3.51
N ALA A 145 7.90 -31.25 3.63
CA ALA A 145 7.28 -31.67 4.89
C ALA A 145 8.30 -31.84 6.02
N LYS A 146 9.48 -32.44 5.74
CA LYS A 146 10.57 -32.55 6.73
C LYS A 146 11.12 -31.17 7.10
N ARG A 147 11.35 -30.30 6.12
CA ARG A 147 11.91 -28.96 6.34
C ARG A 147 11.00 -28.09 7.21
N ILE A 148 9.71 -28.04 6.91
CA ILE A 148 8.74 -27.26 7.71
C ILE A 148 8.45 -27.88 9.08
N SER A 149 8.82 -29.13 9.31
CA SER A 149 8.67 -29.79 10.61
C SER A 149 9.96 -29.73 11.44
N THR A 150 11.01 -29.10 10.91
CA THR A 150 12.30 -28.97 11.58
C THR A 150 12.49 -27.54 12.08
N VAL A 151 12.79 -27.41 13.36
CA VAL A 151 13.06 -26.15 14.03
C VAL A 151 14.49 -26.20 14.55
N PRO A 152 15.32 -25.16 14.36
CA PRO A 152 16.69 -25.16 14.85
C PRO A 152 16.75 -25.38 16.37
N GLU A 153 17.72 -26.17 16.85
CA GLU A 153 17.91 -26.48 18.28
C GLU A 153 18.08 -25.22 19.15
N ALA A 154 18.59 -24.13 18.57
CA ALA A 154 18.72 -22.83 19.24
C ALA A 154 17.38 -22.18 19.61
N VAL A 155 16.25 -22.67 19.07
CA VAL A 155 14.90 -22.19 19.38
C VAL A 155 14.27 -23.12 20.42
N GLU A 156 14.32 -22.70 21.67
CA GLU A 156 13.66 -23.43 22.75
C GLU A 156 12.13 -23.27 22.65
N MET A 157 11.44 -24.37 22.33
CA MET A 157 9.99 -24.38 22.17
C MET A 157 9.27 -24.65 23.48
N GLN A 158 8.07 -24.06 23.64
CA GLN A 158 7.15 -24.47 24.69
C GLN A 158 6.73 -25.93 24.47
N SER A 159 6.56 -26.71 25.54
CA SER A 159 6.37 -28.17 25.48
C SER A 159 5.20 -28.65 24.60
N ARG A 160 4.08 -27.92 24.55
CA ARG A 160 2.93 -28.24 23.67
C ARG A 160 3.23 -27.91 22.21
N VAL A 161 3.99 -26.86 21.93
CA VAL A 161 4.45 -26.54 20.57
C VAL A 161 5.46 -27.59 20.09
N ALA A 162 6.39 -27.99 20.94
CA ALA A 162 7.33 -29.08 20.65
C ALA A 162 6.58 -30.39 20.34
N LYS A 163 5.51 -30.69 21.08
CA LYS A 163 4.65 -31.84 20.78
C LYS A 163 3.99 -31.76 19.39
N ILE A 164 3.47 -30.59 19.01
CA ILE A 164 2.89 -30.38 17.67
C ILE A 164 3.95 -30.59 16.57
N TYR A 165 5.16 -30.08 16.76
CA TYR A 165 6.24 -30.26 15.78
C TYR A 165 6.74 -31.70 15.73
N GLY A 166 6.80 -32.41 16.86
CA GLY A 166 7.07 -33.86 16.89
C GLY A 166 5.99 -34.64 16.12
N ASP A 167 4.71 -34.31 16.32
CA ASP A 167 3.61 -34.90 15.55
C ASP A 167 3.76 -34.62 14.04
N ARG A 168 4.15 -33.41 13.65
CA ARG A 168 4.41 -33.03 12.25
C ARG A 168 5.62 -33.78 11.66
N GLN A 169 6.66 -34.05 12.45
CA GLN A 169 7.78 -34.89 12.01
C GLN A 169 7.34 -36.33 11.72
N SER A 170 6.50 -36.93 12.57
CA SER A 170 5.90 -38.24 12.29
C SER A 170 4.94 -38.21 11.09
N MET A 171 4.20 -37.12 10.88
CA MET A 171 3.41 -36.93 9.66
C MET A 171 4.29 -36.89 8.42
N ALA A 172 5.38 -36.12 8.48
CA ALA A 172 6.37 -36.09 7.42
C ALA A 172 6.97 -37.48 7.21
N ALA A 173 7.32 -38.24 8.24
CA ALA A 173 7.87 -39.59 8.08
C ALA A 173 6.87 -40.62 7.51
N GLY A 174 5.58 -40.28 7.38
CA GLY A 174 4.52 -41.20 6.95
C GLY A 174 4.03 -42.13 8.06
N GLU A 175 4.46 -41.90 9.31
CA GLU A 175 4.07 -42.68 10.49
C GLU A 175 2.69 -42.25 11.02
N LYS A 176 2.27 -41.03 10.68
CA LYS A 176 1.00 -40.42 11.11
C LYS A 176 0.31 -39.75 9.91
N LEU A 177 -1.01 -39.75 9.89
CA LEU A 177 -1.78 -38.98 8.90
C LEU A 177 -1.68 -37.48 9.18
N PHE A 178 -1.62 -36.69 8.11
CA PHE A 178 -1.64 -35.23 8.20
C PHE A 178 -2.95 -34.72 8.80
N ASP A 179 -2.83 -33.77 9.72
CA ASP A 179 -3.94 -32.96 10.18
C ASP A 179 -4.08 -31.68 9.34
N TRP A 180 -5.07 -30.84 9.68
CA TRP A 180 -5.33 -29.60 8.96
C TRP A 180 -4.14 -28.63 9.01
N GLY A 181 -3.52 -28.45 10.18
CA GLY A 181 -2.42 -27.50 10.34
C GLY A 181 -1.15 -27.94 9.61
N GLY A 182 -0.86 -29.24 9.61
CA GLY A 182 0.23 -29.84 8.84
C GLY A 182 0.01 -29.69 7.33
N ALA A 183 -1.19 -30.02 6.83
CA ALA A 183 -1.51 -29.93 5.42
C ALA A 183 -1.54 -28.47 4.92
N GLU A 184 -2.12 -27.56 5.71
CA GLU A 184 -2.13 -26.11 5.44
C GLU A 184 -0.69 -25.56 5.29
N THR A 185 0.19 -25.90 6.23
CA THR A 185 1.59 -25.43 6.20
C THR A 185 2.35 -26.02 5.02
N LEU A 186 2.08 -27.27 4.66
CA LEU A 186 2.70 -27.93 3.52
C LEU A 186 2.26 -27.30 2.18
N ALA A 187 0.98 -26.95 2.04
CA ALA A 187 0.50 -26.22 0.86
C ALA A 187 1.17 -24.84 0.71
N TYR A 188 1.44 -24.12 1.81
CA TYR A 188 2.21 -22.88 1.74
C TYR A 188 3.66 -23.14 1.30
N ALA A 189 4.26 -24.22 1.80
CA ALA A 189 5.62 -24.59 1.44
C ALA A 189 5.77 -24.88 -0.05
N THR A 190 4.79 -25.55 -0.68
CA THR A 190 4.83 -25.83 -2.12
C THR A 190 4.75 -24.55 -2.96
N LEU A 191 3.94 -23.58 -2.55
CA LEU A 191 3.85 -22.29 -3.25
C LEU A 191 5.14 -21.47 -3.12
N VAL A 192 5.69 -21.39 -1.91
CA VAL A 192 6.95 -20.65 -1.67
C VAL A 192 8.12 -21.32 -2.40
N ASP A 193 8.13 -22.66 -2.49
CA ASP A 193 9.12 -23.42 -3.26
C ASP A 193 9.13 -23.06 -4.76
N GLU A 194 7.95 -22.72 -5.31
CA GLU A 194 7.78 -22.25 -6.68
C GLU A 194 8.04 -20.74 -6.84
N GLY A 195 8.44 -20.04 -5.77
CA GLY A 195 8.66 -18.59 -5.76
C GLY A 195 7.38 -17.76 -5.68
N ILE A 196 6.23 -18.39 -5.38
CA ILE A 196 4.95 -17.70 -5.23
C ILE A 196 4.86 -17.13 -3.80
N PRO A 197 4.76 -15.81 -3.63
CA PRO A 197 4.71 -15.21 -2.30
C PRO A 197 3.39 -15.51 -1.60
N VAL A 198 3.48 -15.99 -0.36
CA VAL A 198 2.32 -16.24 0.51
C VAL A 198 2.26 -15.19 1.62
N ARG A 199 1.16 -14.43 1.71
CA ARG A 199 0.91 -13.48 2.80
C ARG A 199 -0.25 -13.96 3.67
N LEU A 200 0.04 -14.25 4.93
CA LEU A 200 -0.98 -14.48 5.95
C LEU A 200 -1.12 -13.25 6.85
N SER A 201 -2.34 -12.74 6.99
CA SER A 201 -2.64 -11.53 7.76
C SER A 201 -3.93 -11.71 8.55
N GLY A 202 -3.91 -11.35 9.83
CA GLY A 202 -5.06 -11.43 10.72
C GLY A 202 -4.62 -11.55 12.18
N GLU A 203 -5.57 -11.31 13.09
CA GLU A 203 -5.34 -11.46 14.53
C GLU A 203 -4.90 -12.89 14.85
N ASP A 204 -3.85 -13.01 15.66
CA ASP A 204 -3.25 -14.29 16.08
C ASP A 204 -2.87 -15.27 14.96
N SER A 205 -2.79 -14.82 13.70
CA SER A 205 -2.67 -15.73 12.55
C SER A 205 -1.38 -16.54 12.53
N GLY A 206 -0.29 -16.04 13.14
CA GLY A 206 0.97 -16.78 13.27
C GLY A 206 0.87 -18.04 14.14
N ARG A 207 0.11 -17.98 15.25
CA ARG A 207 -0.19 -19.13 16.11
C ARG A 207 -1.39 -19.93 15.58
N GLY A 208 -2.39 -19.21 15.07
CA GLY A 208 -3.75 -19.69 14.86
C GLY A 208 -4.59 -19.52 16.14
N THR A 209 -5.80 -18.99 15.99
CA THR A 209 -6.79 -18.83 17.07
C THR A 209 -6.96 -20.14 17.85
N PHE A 210 -7.09 -21.25 17.12
CA PHE A 210 -7.33 -22.59 17.66
C PHE A 210 -6.04 -23.39 17.95
N PHE A 211 -4.88 -22.72 18.06
CA PHE A 211 -3.61 -23.37 18.44
C PHE A 211 -3.14 -24.46 17.44
N HIS A 212 -3.51 -24.32 16.16
CA HIS A 212 -3.28 -25.37 15.15
C HIS A 212 -2.13 -25.06 14.18
N ARG A 213 -1.78 -23.77 13.98
CA ARG A 213 -0.91 -23.35 12.88
C ARG A 213 0.57 -23.27 13.25
N HIS A 214 0.91 -22.50 14.29
CA HIS A 214 2.30 -22.31 14.74
C HIS A 214 3.31 -22.07 13.60
N ALA A 215 2.94 -21.25 12.60
CA ALA A 215 3.84 -20.82 11.52
C ALA A 215 4.96 -19.91 12.03
N VAL A 216 4.73 -19.33 13.22
CA VAL A 216 5.62 -18.45 13.97
C VAL A 216 5.87 -19.09 15.34
N ILE A 217 7.13 -19.40 15.65
CA ILE A 217 7.54 -20.01 16.92
C ILE A 217 8.27 -18.98 17.77
N HIS A 218 7.87 -18.85 19.04
CA HIS A 218 8.49 -17.97 20.01
C HIS A 218 9.45 -18.74 20.93
N ASN A 219 10.72 -18.32 21.00
CA ASN A 219 11.72 -18.92 21.88
C ASN A 219 11.37 -18.64 23.37
N GLN A 220 11.39 -19.68 24.21
CA GLN A 220 11.07 -19.55 25.64
C GLN A 220 12.20 -18.92 26.48
N ALA A 221 13.47 -19.08 26.08
CA ALA A 221 14.62 -18.54 26.79
C ALA A 221 15.01 -17.12 26.35
N LYS A 222 14.56 -16.66 25.18
CA LYS A 222 14.90 -15.33 24.63
C LYS A 222 13.66 -14.56 24.21
N TRP A 223 13.40 -13.44 24.89
CA TRP A 223 12.32 -12.52 24.55
C TRP A 223 12.50 -11.96 23.14
N PHE A 224 11.40 -11.86 22.39
CA PHE A 224 11.32 -11.36 20.99
C PHE A 224 12.08 -12.15 19.92
N HIS A 225 12.66 -13.31 20.25
CA HIS A 225 13.25 -14.19 19.24
C HIS A 225 12.17 -15.10 18.63
N VAL A 226 11.93 -14.91 17.34
CA VAL A 226 10.85 -15.55 16.60
C VAL A 226 11.41 -16.26 15.37
N TYR A 227 10.97 -17.50 15.13
CA TYR A 227 11.32 -18.29 13.95
C TYR A 227 10.10 -18.49 13.05
N ALA A 228 10.22 -18.12 11.77
CA ALA A 228 9.18 -18.29 10.76
C ALA A 228 9.54 -19.48 9.85
N VAL A 229 8.72 -20.52 9.89
CA VAL A 229 9.08 -21.85 9.39
C VAL A 229 9.13 -21.96 7.86
N ALA A 230 8.30 -21.19 7.16
CA ALA A 230 8.25 -21.14 5.70
C ALA A 230 9.01 -19.94 5.09
N ALA A 231 9.74 -19.16 5.90
CA ALA A 231 10.54 -18.03 5.42
C ALA A 231 11.96 -18.43 4.98
N HIS A 232 12.36 -19.66 5.26
CA HIS A 232 13.70 -20.19 4.99
C HIS A 232 13.67 -21.44 4.10
N SER A 233 12.56 -21.70 3.41
CA SER A 233 12.41 -22.78 2.41
C SER A 233 12.95 -22.35 1.06
#